data_AF-A0A562JB72-F1
#
_entry.id   AF-A0A562JB72-F1
#
_cell.length_a   1.000
_cell.length_b   1.000
_cell.length_c   1.000
_cell.angle_alpha   90.00
_cell.angle_beta   90.00
_cell.angle_gamma   90.00
#
_symmetry.space_group_name_H-M   'P 1'
#
loop_
_entity.id
_entity.type
_entity.pdbx_description
1 polymer ?
#
loop_
_entity_poly.entity_id
_entity_poly.type
_entity_poly.pdbx_seq_one_letter_code
_entity_poly.pdbx_strand_id
1 'polypeptide(L)'
;MEDMFKNINNMSNKYGVKFSGVDLISNTHLALLASEYAKEKGKFHEFHDKLFYSYFTQGKNIGDVGLLKSIAESIGLNKDEMMKRLEDGSYESNLAEAKKSATHYEVNSTPTFIINDKYAIVGAQSIESFKNVLNK
;
A
#
# COMPACT_ATOMS: atom_id res chain seq x y z
N MET A 1 8.92 14.49 -15.20
CA MET A 1 7.97 14.02 -14.17
C MET A 1 6.53 14.31 -14.58
N GLU A 2 6.25 15.48 -15.15
CA GLU A 2 4.95 15.82 -15.77
C GLU A 2 4.43 14.77 -16.77
N ASP A 3 5.26 14.34 -17.73
CA ASP A 3 4.85 13.34 -18.73
C ASP A 3 4.48 11.98 -18.13
N MET A 4 5.15 11.59 -17.03
CA MET A 4 4.85 10.35 -16.30
C MET A 4 3.46 10.43 -15.66
N PHE A 5 3.15 11.51 -14.93
CA PHE A 5 1.84 11.67 -14.29
C PHE A 5 0.72 11.86 -15.32
N LYS A 6 0.99 12.47 -16.47
CA LYS A 6 0.05 12.52 -17.59
C LYS A 6 -0.30 11.12 -18.10
N ASN A 7 0.70 10.27 -18.30
CA ASN A 7 0.49 8.89 -18.75
C ASN A 7 -0.24 8.04 -17.70
N ILE A 8 0.14 8.16 -16.42
CA ILE A 8 -0.55 7.47 -15.31
C ILE A 8 -2.01 7.90 -15.24
N ASN A 9 -2.30 9.21 -15.30
CA ASN A 9 -3.66 9.71 -15.28
C ASN A 9 -4.49 9.25 -16.48
N ASN A 10 -3.90 9.19 -17.68
CA ASN A 10 -4.59 8.62 -18.85
C ASN A 10 -4.99 7.15 -18.61
N MET A 11 -4.14 6.37 -17.94
CA MET A 11 -4.43 4.98 -17.60
C MET A 11 -5.42 4.83 -16.44
N SER A 12 -5.41 5.74 -15.48
CA SER A 12 -6.19 5.64 -14.24
C SER A 12 -7.59 6.26 -14.33
N ASN A 13 -7.82 7.17 -15.28
CA ASN A 13 -9.11 7.84 -15.48
C ASN A 13 -10.28 6.86 -15.62
N LYS A 14 -10.09 5.74 -16.32
CA LYS A 14 -11.11 4.68 -16.49
C LYS A 14 -11.49 3.98 -15.18
N TYR A 15 -10.67 4.14 -14.13
CA TYR A 15 -10.92 3.62 -12.79
C TYR A 15 -11.37 4.72 -11.81
N GLY A 16 -11.59 5.94 -12.28
CA GLY A 16 -11.99 7.08 -11.42
C GLY A 16 -10.89 7.58 -10.49
N VAL A 17 -9.63 7.18 -10.71
CA VAL A 17 -8.49 7.59 -9.90
C VAL A 17 -7.73 8.70 -10.62
N LYS A 18 -7.50 9.82 -9.93
CA LYS A 18 -6.64 10.90 -10.39
C LYS A 18 -5.41 10.98 -9.49
N PHE A 19 -4.24 10.82 -10.09
CA PHE A 19 -2.97 11.02 -9.43
C PHE A 19 -2.63 12.51 -9.44
N SER A 20 -2.33 13.08 -8.27
CA SER A 20 -1.60 14.34 -8.16
C SER A 20 -0.16 14.13 -8.61
N GLY A 21 0.51 15.17 -9.12
CA GLY A 21 1.96 15.18 -9.15
C GLY A 21 2.48 15.04 -7.73
N VAL A 22 2.89 13.83 -7.34
CA VAL A 22 3.38 13.57 -6.00
C VAL A 22 4.83 14.05 -5.94
N ASP A 23 5.03 15.27 -5.47
CA ASP A 23 6.37 15.85 -5.29
C ASP A 23 7.01 15.44 -3.94
N LEU A 24 6.24 14.79 -3.07
CA LEU A 24 6.65 14.36 -1.75
C LEU A 24 6.91 12.85 -1.69
N ILE A 25 8.16 12.48 -1.40
CA ILE A 25 8.53 11.10 -1.06
C ILE A 25 8.34 10.92 0.45
N SER A 26 7.31 10.17 0.85
CA SER A 26 7.04 9.86 2.26
C SER A 26 7.89 8.68 2.72
N ASN A 27 8.37 8.72 3.97
CA ASN A 27 8.79 7.49 4.65
C ASN A 27 7.53 6.67 4.98
N THR A 28 7.46 5.44 4.48
CA THR A 28 6.26 4.60 4.59
C THR A 28 6.26 3.65 5.79
N HIS A 29 7.31 3.63 6.62
CA HIS A 29 7.45 2.66 7.71
C HIS A 29 6.24 2.66 8.65
N LEU A 30 5.88 3.83 9.19
CA LEU A 30 4.69 3.96 10.06
C LEU A 30 3.39 3.61 9.35
N ALA A 31 3.27 3.93 8.07
CA ALA A 31 2.09 3.62 7.27
C ALA A 31 1.92 2.11 7.06
N LEU A 32 3.03 1.38 6.89
CA LEU A 32 3.05 -0.08 6.77
C LEU A 32 2.66 -0.73 8.11
N LEU A 33 3.23 -0.29 9.23
CA LEU A 33 2.86 -0.80 10.56
C LEU A 33 1.37 -0.50 10.89
N ALA A 34 0.88 0.70 10.58
CA ALA A 34 -0.53 1.07 10.75
C ALA A 34 -1.46 0.20 9.88
N SER A 35 -1.01 -0.20 8.70
CA SER A 35 -1.75 -1.12 7.83
C SER A 35 -1.84 -2.53 8.43
N GLU A 36 -0.79 -3.01 9.11
CA GLU A 36 -0.85 -4.28 9.85
C GLU A 36 -1.82 -4.21 11.05
N TYR A 37 -1.85 -3.09 11.79
CA TYR A 37 -2.89 -2.87 12.81
C TYR A 37 -4.30 -2.91 12.19
N ALA A 38 -4.52 -2.18 11.09
CA ALA A 38 -5.82 -2.17 10.42
C ALA A 38 -6.22 -3.57 9.93
N LYS A 39 -5.25 -4.37 9.46
CA LYS A 39 -5.44 -5.76 9.06
C LYS A 39 -5.83 -6.66 10.24
N GLU A 40 -5.16 -6.54 11.39
CA GLU A 40 -5.53 -7.24 12.62
C GLU A 40 -6.98 -6.94 13.03
N LYS A 41 -7.44 -5.70 12.82
CA LYS A 41 -8.82 -5.27 13.11
C LYS A 41 -9.81 -5.50 11.97
N GLY A 42 -9.42 -6.16 10.88
CA GLY A 42 -10.30 -6.48 9.76
C GLY A 42 -10.69 -5.29 8.86
N LYS A 43 -9.95 -4.18 8.91
CA LYS A 43 -10.20 -2.95 8.13
C LYS A 43 -9.03 -2.57 7.21
N PHE A 44 -8.27 -3.58 6.76
CA PHE A 44 -7.10 -3.36 5.91
C PHE A 44 -7.45 -2.57 4.64
N HIS A 45 -8.48 -3.01 3.91
CA HIS A 45 -8.82 -2.41 2.62
C HIS A 45 -9.26 -0.96 2.78
N GLU A 46 -10.12 -0.65 3.76
CA GLU A 46 -10.58 0.72 4.00
C GLU A 46 -9.46 1.66 4.44
N PHE A 47 -8.52 1.17 5.26
CA PHE A 47 -7.34 1.93 5.65
C PHE A 47 -6.40 2.14 4.46
N HIS A 48 -6.10 1.08 3.72
CA HIS A 48 -5.22 1.07 2.57
C HIS A 48 -5.72 2.00 1.46
N ASP A 49 -7.01 1.98 1.14
CA ASP A 49 -7.61 2.84 0.12
C ASP A 49 -7.50 4.32 0.50
N LYS A 50 -7.77 4.67 1.76
CA LYS A 50 -7.63 6.05 2.25
C LYS A 50 -6.17 6.50 2.28
N LEU A 51 -5.24 5.62 2.62
CA LEU A 51 -3.81 5.89 2.60
C LEU A 51 -3.33 6.17 1.17
N PHE A 52 -3.70 5.30 0.22
CA PHE A 52 -3.37 5.46 -1.20
C PHE A 52 -3.96 6.73 -1.76
N TYR A 53 -5.23 7.05 -1.47
CA TYR A 53 -5.84 8.29 -1.90
C TYR A 53 -5.13 9.52 -1.33
N SER A 54 -4.79 9.48 -0.04
CA SER A 54 -4.07 10.58 0.62
C SER A 54 -2.71 10.84 -0.03
N TYR A 55 -1.98 9.77 -0.36
CA TYR A 55 -0.66 9.89 -1.00
C TYR A 55 -0.77 10.26 -2.48
N PHE A 56 -1.40 9.41 -3.28
CA PHE A 56 -1.37 9.50 -4.73
C PHE A 56 -2.30 10.56 -5.30
N THR A 57 -3.40 10.89 -4.64
CA THR A 57 -4.37 11.88 -5.14
C THR A 57 -4.27 13.22 -4.42
N GLN A 58 -3.98 13.22 -3.12
CA GLN A 58 -3.91 14.44 -2.32
C GLN A 58 -2.48 14.94 -2.07
N GLY A 59 -1.45 14.17 -2.46
CA GLY A 59 -0.05 14.55 -2.25
C GLY A 59 0.36 14.68 -0.78
N LYS A 60 -0.35 14.04 0.14
CA LYS A 60 -0.10 14.16 1.60
C LYS A 60 1.03 13.25 2.06
N ASN A 61 1.68 13.66 3.15
CA ASN A 61 2.70 12.85 3.82
C ASN A 61 2.06 11.67 4.57
N ILE A 62 2.24 10.45 4.08
CA ILE A 62 1.72 9.24 4.75
C ILE A 62 2.60 8.72 5.89
N GLY A 63 3.77 9.35 6.11
CA GLY A 63 4.54 9.15 7.34
C GLY A 63 4.07 10.03 8.50
N ASP A 64 3.11 10.94 8.28
CA ASP A 64 2.60 11.83 9.31
C ASP A 64 1.64 11.10 10.27
N VAL A 65 1.96 11.16 11.56
CA VAL A 65 1.15 10.51 12.62
C VAL A 65 -0.26 11.09 12.69
N GLY A 66 -0.43 12.40 12.48
CA GLY A 66 -1.74 13.05 12.48
C GLY A 66 -2.66 12.51 11.39
N LEU A 67 -2.13 12.35 10.18
CA LEU A 67 -2.85 11.74 9.06
C LEU A 67 -3.21 10.29 9.34
N LEU A 68 -2.28 9.46 9.82
CA LEU A 68 -2.56 8.05 10.12
C LEU A 68 -3.66 7.91 11.19
N LYS A 69 -3.60 8.70 12.25
CA LYS A 69 -4.67 8.78 13.28
C LYS A 69 -6.01 9.18 12.66
N SER A 70 -6.03 10.21 11.82
CA SER A 70 -7.25 10.69 11.16
C SER A 70 -7.87 9.63 10.25
N ILE A 71 -7.06 8.91 9.48
CA ILE A 71 -7.52 7.79 8.64
C ILE A 71 -8.14 6.70 9.52
N ALA A 72 -7.44 6.27 10.58
CA ALA A 72 -7.91 5.27 11.52
C ALA A 72 -9.28 5.65 12.13
N GLU A 73 -9.42 6.86 12.65
CA GLU A 73 -10.69 7.34 13.21
C GLU A 73 -11.81 7.35 12.17
N SER A 74 -11.51 7.80 10.95
CA SER A 74 -12.52 7.92 9.88
C SER A 74 -13.13 6.58 9.45
N ILE A 75 -12.45 5.47 9.73
CA ILE A 75 -12.94 4.11 9.48
C ILE A 75 -13.34 3.39 10.77
N GLY A 76 -13.39 4.08 11.91
CA GLY A 76 -13.79 3.52 13.19
C GLY A 76 -12.76 2.55 13.79
N LEU A 77 -11.47 2.82 13.61
CA LEU A 77 -10.39 2.20 14.37
C LEU A 77 -10.02 3.08 15.57
N ASN A 78 -9.46 2.47 16.62
CA ASN A 78 -8.95 3.20 17.78
C ASN A 78 -7.55 3.75 17.46
N LYS A 79 -7.47 5.06 17.20
CA LYS A 79 -6.20 5.72 16.86
C LYS A 79 -5.14 5.65 17.96
N ASP A 80 -5.53 5.65 19.24
CA ASP A 80 -4.58 5.70 20.35
C ASP A 80 -4.06 4.29 20.67
N GLU A 81 -4.92 3.27 20.56
CA GLU A 81 -4.48 1.87 20.56
C GLU A 81 -3.53 1.60 19.39
N MET A 82 -3.88 2.03 18.17
CA MET A 82 -3.02 1.89 17.00
C MET A 82 -1.62 2.45 17.29
N MET A 83 -1.53 3.71 17.74
CA MET A 83 -0.23 4.32 18.03
C MET A 83 0.57 3.58 19.09
N LYS A 84 -0.07 3.15 20.17
CA LYS A 84 0.60 2.35 21.20
C LYS A 84 1.23 1.08 20.61
N ARG A 85 0.52 0.41 19.69
CA ARG A 85 0.99 -0.80 19.00
C ARG A 85 2.09 -0.52 17.96
N LEU A 86 2.11 0.69 17.39
CA LEU A 86 3.23 1.10 16.52
C LEU A 86 4.48 1.38 17.37
N GLU A 87 4.30 2.06 18.51
CA GLU A 87 5.38 2.48 19.41
C GLU A 87 6.02 1.29 20.16
N ASP A 88 5.24 0.29 20.54
CA ASP A 88 5.76 -0.92 21.20
C ASP A 88 6.37 -1.96 20.24
N GLY A 89 6.37 -1.66 18.93
CA GLY A 89 6.96 -2.50 17.89
C GLY A 89 6.15 -3.76 17.56
N SER A 90 4.87 -3.83 17.92
CA SER A 90 4.01 -5.02 17.74
C SER A 90 3.98 -5.59 16.33
N TYR A 91 4.24 -4.77 15.30
CA TYR A 91 4.15 -5.18 13.89
C TYR A 91 5.52 -5.18 13.17
N GLU A 92 6.62 -4.94 13.89
CA GLU A 92 7.96 -4.95 13.28
C GLU A 92 8.34 -6.34 12.75
N SER A 93 7.94 -7.40 13.45
CA SER A 93 8.12 -8.77 12.99
C SER A 93 7.38 -9.04 11.68
N ASN A 94 6.17 -8.52 11.51
CA ASN A 94 5.38 -8.68 10.29
C ASN A 94 6.11 -8.08 9.07
N LEU A 95 6.68 -6.88 9.24
CA LEU A 95 7.45 -6.23 8.17
C LEU A 95 8.76 -6.97 7.88
N ALA A 96 9.44 -7.48 8.92
CA ALA A 96 10.64 -8.30 8.77
C ALA A 96 10.35 -9.60 7.99
N GLU A 97 9.24 -10.26 8.30
CA GLU A 97 8.78 -11.46 7.59
C GLU A 97 8.40 -11.15 6.14
N ALA A 98 7.65 -10.08 5.90
CA ALA A 98 7.30 -9.64 4.54
C ALA A 98 8.56 -9.34 3.70
N LYS A 99 9.57 -8.70 4.29
CA LYS A 99 10.86 -8.46 3.64
C LYS A 99 11.61 -9.76 3.35
N LYS A 100 11.62 -10.70 4.29
CA LYS A 100 12.22 -12.03 4.08
C LYS A 100 11.54 -12.78 2.93
N SER A 101 10.22 -12.74 2.86
CA SER A 101 9.48 -13.32 1.73
C SER A 101 9.82 -12.63 0.41
N ALA A 102 9.87 -11.30 0.38
CA ALA A 102 10.28 -10.55 -0.80
C ALA A 102 11.70 -10.95 -1.27
N THR A 103 12.65 -11.12 -0.34
CA THR A 103 13.99 -11.62 -0.66
C THR A 103 13.96 -13.06 -1.17
N HIS A 104 13.18 -13.95 -0.54
CA HIS A 104 13.06 -15.34 -0.95
C HIS A 104 12.56 -15.51 -2.39
N TYR A 105 11.57 -14.70 -2.79
CA TYR A 105 11.04 -14.69 -4.16
C TYR A 105 11.76 -13.71 -5.10
N GLU A 106 12.91 -13.15 -4.70
CA GLU A 106 13.72 -12.22 -5.49
C GLU A 106 12.92 -10.99 -6.02
N VAL A 107 11.99 -10.50 -5.20
CA VAL A 107 11.14 -9.34 -5.53
C VAL A 107 11.98 -8.06 -5.48
N ASN A 108 12.14 -7.42 -6.64
CA ASN A 108 12.91 -6.18 -6.80
C ASN A 108 12.06 -4.95 -7.15
N SER A 109 10.75 -5.12 -7.36
CA SER A 109 9.85 -4.02 -7.68
C SER A 109 8.42 -4.31 -7.23
N THR A 110 7.64 -3.24 -7.03
CA THR A 110 6.22 -3.32 -6.67
C THR A 110 5.35 -2.71 -7.78
N PRO A 111 4.09 -3.18 -7.93
CA PRO A 111 3.56 -4.40 -7.31
C PRO A 111 4.18 -5.67 -7.93
N THR A 112 4.37 -6.72 -7.13
CA THR A 112 4.72 -8.06 -7.60
C THR A 112 3.76 -9.06 -6.95
N PHE A 113 3.25 -9.99 -7.75
CA PHE A 113 2.32 -11.03 -7.31
C PHE A 113 3.00 -12.38 -7.48
N ILE A 114 3.07 -13.16 -6.40
CA ILE A 114 3.53 -14.54 -6.42
C ILE A 114 2.31 -15.46 -6.36
N ILE A 115 2.18 -16.37 -7.34
CA ILE A 115 1.04 -17.27 -7.50
C ILE A 115 1.54 -18.70 -7.34
N ASN A 116 0.96 -19.42 -6.37
CA ASN A 116 1.27 -20.81 -6.04
C ASN A 116 2.78 -21.06 -5.83
N ASP A 117 3.49 -20.11 -5.23
CA ASP A 117 4.93 -20.15 -4.98
C ASP A 117 5.81 -20.43 -6.21
N LYS A 118 5.26 -20.23 -7.41
CA LYS A 118 5.87 -20.69 -8.67
C LYS A 118 5.91 -19.62 -9.74
N TYR A 119 4.85 -18.83 -9.87
CA TYR A 119 4.73 -17.83 -10.93
C TYR A 119 4.78 -16.42 -10.34
N ALA A 120 5.60 -15.56 -10.93
CA ALA A 120 5.66 -14.15 -10.59
C ALA A 120 5.07 -13.28 -11.70
N ILE A 121 4.19 -12.35 -11.32
CA ILE A 121 3.70 -11.27 -12.19
C ILE A 121 4.26 -9.95 -11.64
N VAL A 122 5.12 -9.30 -12.43
CA VAL A 122 5.81 -8.06 -12.03
C VAL A 122 5.16 -6.85 -12.70
N GLY A 123 4.82 -5.85 -11.89
CA GLY A 123 4.19 -4.61 -12.31
C GLY A 123 2.67 -4.69 -12.43
N ALA A 124 2.06 -3.55 -12.76
CA ALA A 124 0.61 -3.44 -12.99
C ALA A 124 0.22 -4.03 -14.36
N GLN A 125 0.17 -5.36 -14.44
CA GLN A 125 -0.14 -6.09 -15.67
C GLN A 125 -1.64 -6.16 -15.98
N SER A 126 -1.97 -6.55 -17.22
CA SER A 126 -3.35 -6.69 -17.67
C SER A 126 -4.10 -7.83 -16.98
N ILE A 127 -5.44 -7.74 -16.88
CA ILE A 127 -6.28 -8.83 -16.37
C ILE A 127 -6.06 -10.13 -17.14
N GLU A 128 -5.78 -10.06 -18.45
CA GLU A 128 -5.49 -11.23 -19.27
C GLU A 128 -4.18 -11.92 -18.85
N SER A 129 -3.15 -11.14 -18.53
CA SER A 129 -1.89 -11.66 -17.98
C SER A 129 -2.13 -12.44 -16.68
N PHE A 130 -2.98 -11.92 -15.79
CA PHE A 130 -3.38 -12.63 -14.57
C PHE A 130 -4.15 -13.92 -14.88
N LYS A 131 -5.16 -13.88 -15.76
CA LYS A 131 -5.94 -15.08 -16.16
C LYS A 131 -5.03 -16.17 -16.73
N ASN A 132 -4.08 -15.79 -17.59
CA ASN A 132 -3.16 -16.73 -18.22
C ASN A 132 -2.24 -17.44 -17.21
N VAL A 133 -1.90 -16.79 -16.10
CA VAL A 133 -1.12 -17.43 -15.03
C VAL A 133 -1.99 -18.24 -14.09
N LEU A 134 -3.19 -17.75 -13.75
CA LEU A 134 -4.13 -18.45 -12.86
C LEU A 134 -4.71 -19.74 -13.47
N ASN A 135 -4.71 -19.85 -14.79
CA ASN A 135 -5.17 -21.05 -15.51
C ASN A 135 -4.05 -22.08 -15.78
N LYS A 136 -2.84 -21.88 -15.23
CA LYS A 136 -1.72 -22.83 -15.31
C LYS A 136 -1.61 -23.67 -14.04
#